data_AF-A0A7C3U819-F1
#
_entry.id   AF-A0A7C3U819-F1
#
_cell.length_a   1.000
_cell.length_b   1.000
_cell.length_c   1.000
_cell.angle_alpha   90.00
_cell.angle_beta   90.00
_cell.angle_gamma   90.00
#
_symmetry.space_group_name_H-M   'P 1'
#
loop_
_entity.id
_entity.type
_entity.pdbx_description
1 polymer ?
#
loop_
_entity_poly.entity_id
_entity_poly.type
_entity_poly.pdbx_seq_one_letter_code
_entity_poly.pdbx_strand_id
1 'polypeptide(L)'
;MLKNLILIILATIFIVLTSSYVLASQALPRYGVNEETKECSKFFMGDECLDCTFPEGWKMIEEFQCPLGYKEVQKDSVCKPRKNSFCCTIGHSGLSGDCEDVVVNDVERKCAFVEDINDCENLPQNWRRAEELEFWGRVCPWDYEWLKYTLNCQSKMIQNNDEQKGCTPGLDCYENNIIFYFSIGLIVFALLIILWSKFIKKK
;
A
#
# COMPACT_ATOMS: atom_id res chain seq x y z
N MET A 1 -38.69 10.04 23.39
CA MET A 1 -38.09 10.89 22.34
C MET A 1 -36.66 11.29 22.69
N LEU A 2 -36.40 12.15 23.67
CA LEU A 2 -35.03 12.51 24.08
C LEU A 2 -34.18 11.30 24.50
N LYS A 3 -34.78 10.35 25.24
CA LYS A 3 -34.12 9.09 25.63
C LYS A 3 -33.66 8.25 24.43
N ASN A 4 -34.42 8.23 23.34
CA ASN A 4 -34.09 7.43 22.14
C ASN A 4 -32.98 8.09 21.33
N LEU A 5 -32.93 9.43 21.30
CA LEU A 5 -31.88 10.18 20.62
C LEU A 5 -30.51 9.99 21.30
N ILE A 6 -30.47 10.04 22.64
CA ILE A 6 -29.24 9.81 23.41
C ILE A 6 -28.70 8.40 23.17
N LEU A 7 -29.58 7.40 23.08
CA LEU A 7 -29.20 6.01 22.86
C LEU A 7 -28.56 5.78 21.48
N ILE A 8 -29.06 6.48 20.45
CA ILE A 8 -28.49 6.43 19.08
C ILE A 8 -27.11 7.09 19.02
N ILE A 9 -26.92 8.23 19.70
CA ILE A 9 -25.62 8.92 19.75
C ILE A 9 -24.58 8.05 20.47
N LEU A 10 -24.94 7.42 21.59
CA LEU A 10 -24.02 6.54 22.31
C LEU A 10 -23.68 5.28 21.49
N ALA A 11 -24.64 4.69 20.79
CA ALA A 11 -24.40 3.54 19.94
C ALA A 11 -23.46 3.87 18.76
N THR A 12 -23.61 5.04 18.14
CA THR A 12 -22.75 5.48 17.04
C THR A 12 -21.33 5.80 17.50
N ILE A 13 -21.16 6.47 18.65
CA ILE A 13 -19.83 6.69 19.25
C ILE A 13 -19.17 5.35 19.58
N PHE A 14 -19.92 4.41 20.16
CA PHE A 14 -19.38 3.09 20.50
C PHE A 14 -18.90 2.33 19.27
N ILE A 15 -19.67 2.31 18.17
CA ILE A 15 -19.28 1.65 16.92
C ILE A 15 -17.98 2.24 16.36
N VAL A 16 -17.85 3.57 16.34
CA VAL A 16 -16.65 4.28 15.84
C VAL A 16 -15.43 4.03 16.74
N LEU A 17 -15.62 3.89 18.05
CA LEU A 17 -14.53 3.56 18.98
C LEU A 17 -14.07 2.10 18.84
N THR A 18 -14.98 1.19 18.46
CA THR A 18 -14.64 -0.23 18.26
C THR A 18 -14.13 -0.57 16.86
N SER A 19 -14.24 0.33 15.88
CA SER A 19 -13.81 0.05 14.49
C SER A 19 -12.31 0.21 14.24
N SER A 20 -11.52 0.47 15.29
CA SER A 20 -10.07 0.47 15.21
C SER A 20 -9.56 -0.89 15.70
N TYR A 21 -8.51 -1.43 15.08
CA TYR A 21 -7.89 -2.75 15.36
C TYR A 21 -8.48 -3.95 14.61
N VAL A 22 -8.59 -3.84 13.28
CA VAL A 22 -8.42 -5.04 12.45
C VAL A 22 -6.92 -5.39 12.49
N LEU A 23 -6.53 -6.19 13.48
CA LEU A 23 -5.21 -6.82 13.46
C LEU A 23 -5.25 -7.88 12.37
N ALA A 24 -4.33 -7.78 11.40
CA ALA A 24 -4.11 -8.87 10.46
C ALA A 24 -3.82 -10.14 11.29
N SER A 25 -4.66 -11.16 11.14
CA SER A 25 -4.43 -12.45 11.77
C SER A 25 -3.09 -12.99 11.27
N GLN A 26 -2.18 -13.33 12.18
CA GLN A 26 -0.93 -13.97 11.80
C GLN A 26 -1.25 -15.26 11.04
N ALA A 27 -0.57 -15.49 9.92
CA ALA A 27 -0.68 -16.73 9.19
C ALA A 27 -0.23 -17.89 10.11
N LEU A 28 -0.92 -19.04 10.04
CA LEU A 28 -0.48 -20.23 10.76
C LEU A 28 0.94 -20.59 10.33
N PRO A 29 1.86 -20.87 11.28
CA PRO A 29 3.21 -21.27 10.93
C PRO A 29 3.15 -22.59 10.16
N ARG A 30 3.94 -22.67 9.10
CA ARG A 30 4.15 -23.92 8.37
C ARG A 30 5.40 -24.62 8.90
N TYR A 31 5.62 -25.88 8.53
CA TYR A 31 6.85 -26.58 8.85
C TYR A 31 7.64 -26.87 7.59
N GLY A 32 8.96 -26.99 7.74
CA GLY A 32 9.81 -27.63 6.76
C GLY A 32 10.68 -28.68 7.42
N VAL A 33 11.14 -29.61 6.60
CA VAL A 33 11.99 -30.72 7.01
C VAL A 33 13.24 -30.79 6.17
N ASN A 34 14.33 -31.23 6.78
CA ASN A 34 15.51 -31.70 6.09
C ASN A 34 15.54 -33.23 6.19
N GLU A 35 15.45 -33.89 5.04
CA GLU A 35 15.38 -35.34 4.96
C GLU A 35 16.69 -36.04 5.34
N GLU A 36 17.82 -35.40 5.07
CA GLU A 36 19.16 -35.94 5.33
C GLU A 36 19.50 -35.89 6.82
N THR A 37 19.20 -34.76 7.48
CA THR A 37 19.51 -34.57 8.91
C THR A 37 18.40 -35.05 9.84
N LYS A 38 17.21 -35.38 9.31
CA LYS A 38 15.99 -35.66 10.08
C LYS A 38 15.68 -34.54 11.07
N GLU A 39 15.76 -33.31 10.59
CA GLU A 39 15.40 -32.11 11.34
C GLU A 39 14.13 -31.47 10.77
N CYS A 40 13.35 -30.82 11.63
CA CYS A 40 12.20 -30.02 11.24
C CYS A 40 12.30 -28.63 11.88
N SER A 41 11.71 -27.63 11.25
CA SER A 41 11.66 -26.27 11.78
C SER A 41 10.34 -25.62 11.41
N LYS A 42 9.88 -24.72 12.27
CA LYS A 42 8.80 -23.78 11.94
C LYS A 42 9.29 -22.84 10.85
N PHE A 43 8.37 -22.47 9.98
CA PHE A 43 8.56 -21.54 8.89
C PHE A 43 7.58 -20.40 9.03
N PHE A 44 8.13 -19.20 9.22
CA PHE A 44 7.38 -17.98 9.14
C PHE A 44 7.51 -17.48 7.70
N MET A 45 6.40 -17.53 6.96
CA MET A 45 6.33 -16.89 5.65
C MET A 45 6.62 -15.40 5.84
N GLY A 46 7.35 -14.81 4.89
CA GLY A 46 7.54 -13.36 4.85
C GLY A 46 6.20 -12.63 4.76
N ASP A 47 6.26 -11.31 4.86
CA ASP A 47 5.12 -10.46 4.54
C ASP A 47 4.95 -10.32 3.03
N GLU A 48 4.03 -9.46 2.60
CA GLU A 48 3.77 -9.20 1.18
C GLU A 48 4.98 -8.66 0.40
N CYS A 49 6.01 -8.19 1.11
CA CYS A 49 7.21 -7.55 0.56
C CYS A 49 8.49 -8.35 0.73
N LEU A 50 8.44 -9.49 1.42
CA LEU A 50 9.54 -10.44 1.52
C LEU A 50 9.18 -11.78 0.90
N ASP A 51 10.05 -12.27 0.02
CA ASP A 51 10.06 -13.66 -0.39
C ASP A 51 11.00 -14.45 0.51
N CYS A 52 10.43 -15.15 1.48
CA CYS A 52 11.19 -16.03 2.36
C CYS A 52 11.14 -17.46 1.83
N THR A 53 12.28 -18.14 1.86
CA THR A 53 12.39 -19.58 1.62
C THR A 53 13.23 -20.22 2.72
N PHE A 54 13.11 -21.53 2.90
CA PHE A 54 14.13 -22.23 3.69
C PHE A 54 15.47 -22.25 2.93
N PRO A 55 16.60 -22.45 3.64
CA PRO A 55 17.87 -22.70 2.99
C PRO A 55 17.86 -24.03 2.23
N GLU A 56 18.87 -24.23 1.38
CA GLU A 56 19.02 -25.43 0.56
C GLU A 56 18.95 -26.72 1.39
N GLY A 57 18.34 -27.77 0.81
CA GLY A 57 18.14 -29.07 1.45
C GLY A 57 16.89 -29.19 2.34
N TRP A 58 16.15 -28.10 2.54
CA TRP A 58 14.90 -28.09 3.30
C TRP A 58 13.69 -28.08 2.37
N LYS A 59 12.65 -28.82 2.75
CA LYS A 59 11.38 -28.89 2.01
C LYS A 59 10.22 -28.49 2.92
N MET A 60 9.39 -27.57 2.43
CA MET A 60 8.11 -27.23 3.08
C MET A 60 7.17 -28.44 3.07
N ILE A 61 6.47 -28.66 4.17
CA ILE A 61 5.47 -29.72 4.31
C ILE A 61 4.09 -29.10 4.61
N GLU A 62 3.01 -29.84 4.36
CA GLU A 62 1.64 -29.35 4.56
C GLU A 62 1.17 -29.52 6.02
N GLU A 63 1.89 -30.33 6.79
CA GLU A 63 1.61 -30.61 8.18
C GLU A 63 1.91 -29.40 9.08
N PHE A 64 1.02 -29.17 10.05
CA PHE A 64 1.15 -28.11 11.06
C PHE A 64 2.00 -28.54 12.26
N GLN A 65 2.76 -29.63 12.14
CA GLN A 65 3.60 -30.15 13.20
C GLN A 65 4.83 -30.85 12.63
N CYS A 66 5.88 -30.91 13.44
CA CYS A 66 7.07 -31.69 13.14
C CYS A 66 6.74 -33.18 12.98
N PRO A 67 7.17 -33.85 11.88
CA PRO A 67 6.91 -35.28 11.71
C PRO A 67 7.60 -36.15 12.77
N LEU A 68 7.01 -37.32 13.05
CA LEU A 68 7.58 -38.28 13.99
C LEU A 68 8.98 -38.74 13.53
N GLY A 69 9.93 -38.75 14.45
CA GLY A 69 11.32 -39.14 14.18
C GLY A 69 12.20 -37.99 13.67
N TYR A 70 11.65 -36.79 13.49
CA TYR A 70 12.42 -35.58 13.20
C TYR A 70 12.67 -34.81 14.50
N LYS A 71 13.82 -34.15 14.58
CA LYS A 71 14.17 -33.27 15.69
C LYS A 71 13.75 -31.83 15.35
N GLU A 72 12.93 -31.21 16.20
CA GLU A 72 12.63 -29.78 16.06
C GLU A 72 13.87 -28.95 16.37
N VAL A 73 14.26 -28.12 15.41
CA VAL A 73 15.35 -27.16 15.49
C VAL A 73 14.84 -25.78 15.11
N GLN A 74 15.55 -24.75 15.55
CA GLN A 74 15.32 -23.40 15.06
C GLN A 74 16.16 -23.19 13.80
N LYS A 75 15.50 -23.07 12.65
CA LYS A 75 16.15 -22.75 11.38
C LYS A 75 15.61 -21.43 10.84
N ASP A 76 16.51 -20.48 10.62
CA ASP A 76 16.16 -19.19 10.04
C ASP A 76 15.83 -19.35 8.55
N SER A 77 14.81 -18.62 8.10
CA SER A 77 14.49 -18.48 6.69
C SER A 77 15.46 -17.51 6.01
N VAL A 78 15.68 -17.72 4.72
CA VAL A 78 16.40 -16.78 3.86
C VAL A 78 15.34 -15.92 3.18
N CYS A 79 15.26 -14.64 3.56
CA CYS A 79 14.29 -13.70 3.03
C CYS A 79 14.95 -12.73 2.05
N LYS A 80 14.32 -12.54 0.90
CA LYS A 80 14.72 -11.56 -0.12
C LYS A 80 13.62 -10.52 -0.28
N PRO A 81 13.93 -9.22 -0.23
CA PRO A 81 12.96 -8.19 -0.54
C PRO A 81 12.42 -8.35 -1.96
N ARG A 82 11.10 -8.18 -2.13
CA ARG A 82 10.45 -8.25 -3.44
C ARG A 82 10.53 -6.89 -4.11
N LYS A 83 10.92 -6.89 -5.39
CA LYS A 83 10.84 -5.72 -6.27
C LYS A 83 9.44 -5.63 -6.86
N ASN A 84 8.57 -4.79 -6.28
CA ASN A 84 7.24 -4.54 -6.82
C ASN A 84 6.72 -3.15 -6.39
N SER A 85 5.75 -2.63 -7.16
CA SER A 85 5.24 -1.27 -6.97
C SER A 85 4.60 -1.05 -5.60
N PHE A 86 3.84 -2.02 -5.11
CA PHE A 86 3.18 -1.94 -3.80
C PHE A 86 4.20 -1.75 -2.67
N CYS A 87 5.24 -2.60 -2.63
CA CYS A 87 6.28 -2.60 -1.60
C CYS A 87 7.28 -1.45 -1.69
N CYS A 88 7.20 -0.66 -2.76
CA CYS A 88 8.01 0.52 -2.97
C CYS A 88 7.17 1.80 -3.02
N THR A 89 5.94 1.79 -2.50
CA THR A 89 5.08 2.97 -2.39
C THR A 89 4.90 3.40 -0.94
N ILE A 90 5.07 4.69 -0.65
CA ILE A 90 4.89 5.22 0.70
C ILE A 90 3.51 4.88 1.27
N GLY A 91 3.48 4.48 2.54
CA GLY A 91 2.24 4.21 3.26
C GLY A 91 1.75 2.75 3.19
N HIS A 92 2.51 1.85 2.55
CA HIS A 92 2.25 0.42 2.69
C HIS A 92 2.60 -0.06 4.11
N SER A 93 1.93 -1.12 4.58
CA SER A 93 2.26 -1.80 5.84
C SER A 93 3.42 -2.77 5.64
N GLY A 94 4.13 -3.13 6.71
CA GLY A 94 5.17 -4.19 6.65
C GLY A 94 6.56 -3.68 6.33
N LEU A 95 7.43 -4.59 5.88
CA LEU A 95 8.82 -4.34 5.52
C LEU A 95 8.92 -3.81 4.09
N SER A 96 9.86 -2.90 3.84
CA SER A 96 10.09 -2.39 2.49
C SER A 96 10.60 -3.48 1.55
N GLY A 97 10.18 -3.39 0.28
CA GLY A 97 10.68 -4.25 -0.79
C GLY A 97 12.10 -3.90 -1.23
N ASP A 98 12.49 -4.46 -2.37
CA ASP A 98 13.70 -4.05 -3.09
C ASP A 98 13.37 -2.82 -3.95
N CYS A 99 13.78 -1.64 -3.47
CA CYS A 99 13.44 -0.34 -4.07
C CYS A 99 14.66 0.44 -4.55
N GLU A 100 15.82 -0.21 -4.72
CA GLU A 100 17.06 0.48 -5.13
C GLU A 100 16.96 1.10 -6.53
N ASP A 101 16.14 0.50 -7.40
CA ASP A 101 15.94 0.90 -8.78
C ASP A 101 14.67 1.71 -9.00
N VAL A 102 14.10 2.33 -7.97
CA VAL A 102 12.95 3.22 -8.17
C VAL A 102 13.41 4.54 -8.77
N VAL A 103 12.74 4.97 -9.82
CA VAL A 103 12.89 6.28 -10.45
C VAL A 103 11.58 7.04 -10.39
N VAL A 104 11.70 8.37 -10.34
CA VAL A 104 10.58 9.28 -10.19
C VAL A 104 10.63 10.34 -11.27
N ASN A 105 9.44 10.76 -11.71
CA ASN A 105 9.23 11.93 -12.54
C ASN A 105 8.24 12.84 -11.82
N ASP A 106 8.73 13.88 -11.15
CA ASP A 106 7.91 14.80 -10.37
C ASP A 106 6.97 15.65 -11.25
N VAL A 107 7.34 15.89 -12.51
CA VAL A 107 6.53 16.68 -13.45
C VAL A 107 5.26 15.92 -13.83
N GLU A 108 5.40 14.64 -14.14
CA GLU A 108 4.26 13.77 -14.48
C GLU A 108 3.63 13.10 -13.25
N ARG A 109 4.26 13.23 -12.07
CA ARG A 109 3.89 12.54 -10.83
C ARG A 109 3.82 11.02 -11.02
N LYS A 110 4.89 10.47 -11.61
CA LYS A 110 5.00 9.04 -11.91
C LYS A 110 6.23 8.41 -11.29
N CYS A 111 6.11 7.10 -11.06
CA CYS A 111 7.19 6.23 -10.64
C CYS A 111 7.34 5.07 -11.61
N ALA A 112 8.54 4.51 -11.65
CA ALA A 112 8.84 3.30 -12.41
C ALA A 112 10.04 2.60 -11.78
N PHE A 113 10.27 1.35 -12.15
CA PHE A 113 11.59 0.78 -11.98
C PHE A 113 12.50 1.21 -13.14
N VAL A 114 13.80 1.29 -12.89
CA VAL A 114 14.82 1.57 -13.90
C VAL A 114 14.64 0.63 -15.12
N GLU A 115 14.34 -0.64 -14.91
CA GLU A 115 14.06 -1.62 -15.98
C GLU A 115 12.83 -1.29 -16.85
N ASP A 116 11.83 -0.61 -16.31
CA ASP A 116 10.62 -0.20 -17.06
C ASP A 116 10.88 1.00 -17.98
N ILE A 117 12.04 1.65 -17.83
CA ILE A 117 12.45 2.81 -18.61
C ILE A 117 13.84 2.63 -19.23
N ASN A 118 14.43 1.44 -19.16
CA ASN A 118 15.83 1.18 -19.49
C ASN A 118 16.12 0.94 -20.98
N ASP A 119 15.11 1.01 -21.85
CA ASP A 119 15.35 1.12 -23.30
C ASP A 119 16.04 2.46 -23.67
N CYS A 120 16.36 3.27 -22.68
CA CYS A 120 17.07 4.54 -22.77
C CYS A 120 18.50 4.37 -22.24
N GLU A 121 19.50 4.77 -23.04
CA GLU A 121 20.93 4.78 -22.61
C GLU A 121 21.16 5.63 -21.34
N ASN A 122 20.27 6.59 -21.08
CA ASN A 122 20.21 7.40 -19.88
C ASN A 122 18.74 7.57 -19.46
N LEU A 123 18.50 7.89 -18.18
CA LEU A 123 17.16 8.26 -17.71
C LEU A 123 16.56 9.35 -18.61
N PRO A 124 15.30 9.22 -19.07
CA PRO A 124 14.66 10.26 -19.87
C PRO A 124 14.61 11.58 -19.10
N GLN A 125 14.54 12.70 -19.82
CA GLN A 125 14.40 14.02 -19.21
C GLN A 125 13.26 14.05 -18.17
N ASN A 126 13.54 14.66 -17.01
CA ASN A 126 12.67 14.75 -15.83
C ASN A 126 12.54 13.46 -14.99
N TRP A 127 13.18 12.36 -15.39
CA TRP A 127 13.32 11.18 -14.53
C TRP A 127 14.62 11.28 -13.72
N ARG A 128 14.54 10.93 -12.44
CA ARG A 128 15.68 10.86 -11.51
C ARG A 128 15.54 9.66 -10.59
N ARG A 129 16.64 9.19 -9.97
CA ARG A 129 16.56 8.11 -9.00
C ARG A 129 15.83 8.58 -7.75
N ALA A 130 14.98 7.73 -7.17
CA ALA A 130 14.24 8.05 -5.95
C ALA A 130 15.17 8.27 -4.74
N GLU A 131 16.38 7.72 -4.75
CA GLU A 131 17.40 7.98 -3.73
C GLU A 131 17.91 9.43 -3.73
N GLU A 132 17.72 10.16 -4.83
CA GLU A 132 18.04 11.59 -4.91
C GLU A 132 16.96 12.47 -4.25
N LEU A 133 15.85 11.88 -3.80
CA LEU A 133 14.82 12.57 -3.00
C LEU A 133 15.22 12.58 -1.53
N GLU A 134 15.58 13.74 -0.99
CA GLU A 134 16.02 13.91 0.40
C GLU A 134 14.99 13.42 1.45
N PHE A 135 13.69 13.49 1.14
CA PHE A 135 12.63 13.26 2.12
C PHE A 135 12.00 11.87 2.06
N TRP A 136 11.99 11.23 0.88
CA TRP A 136 11.16 10.05 0.64
C TRP A 136 11.94 8.74 0.58
N GLY A 137 13.27 8.78 0.44
CA GLY A 137 14.16 7.63 0.59
C GLY A 137 13.81 6.44 -0.30
N ARG A 138 14.35 6.36 -1.52
CA ARG A 138 14.27 5.18 -2.42
C ARG A 138 12.87 4.63 -2.73
N VAL A 139 11.77 5.24 -2.26
CA VAL A 139 10.40 4.79 -2.51
C VAL A 139 9.60 5.84 -3.29
N CYS A 140 8.56 5.36 -3.96
CA CYS A 140 7.60 6.16 -4.69
C CYS A 140 6.64 6.89 -3.73
N PRO A 141 6.40 8.20 -3.91
CA PRO A 141 5.35 8.91 -3.17
C PRO A 141 3.97 8.26 -3.37
N TRP A 142 3.17 8.26 -2.31
CA TRP A 142 1.85 7.62 -2.29
C TRP A 142 0.86 8.21 -3.31
N ASP A 143 1.10 9.46 -3.72
CA ASP A 143 0.27 10.24 -4.62
C ASP A 143 0.78 10.21 -6.07
N TYR A 144 1.78 9.36 -6.36
CA TYR A 144 2.36 9.17 -7.69
C TYR A 144 1.84 7.86 -8.31
N GLU A 145 1.69 7.86 -9.63
CA GLU A 145 1.25 6.67 -10.36
C GLU A 145 2.44 5.83 -10.84
N TRP A 146 2.35 4.51 -10.68
CA TRP A 146 3.31 3.60 -11.30
C TRP A 146 3.04 3.45 -12.79
N LEU A 147 4.11 3.44 -13.59
CA LEU A 147 4.01 3.05 -14.98
C LEU A 147 3.42 1.65 -15.12
N LYS A 148 2.48 1.51 -16.05
CA LYS A 148 1.84 0.23 -16.38
C LYS A 148 2.52 -0.49 -17.55
N TYR A 149 3.35 0.24 -18.29
CA TYR A 149 4.01 -0.22 -19.52
C TYR A 149 5.40 0.38 -19.61
N THR A 150 6.31 -0.33 -20.27
CA THR A 150 7.67 0.12 -20.54
C THR A 150 7.68 1.37 -21.43
N LEU A 151 8.48 2.38 -21.07
CA LEU A 151 8.68 3.55 -21.92
C LEU A 151 9.69 3.26 -23.02
N ASN A 152 9.27 3.38 -24.28
CA ASN A 152 10.19 3.33 -25.41
C ASN A 152 10.76 4.75 -25.67
N CYS A 153 12.03 4.95 -25.32
CA CYS A 153 12.73 6.23 -25.51
C CYS A 153 12.95 6.65 -26.96
N GLN A 154 12.75 5.77 -27.93
CA GLN A 154 12.82 6.12 -29.35
C GLN A 154 11.61 6.94 -29.82
N SER A 155 10.57 7.08 -28.98
CA SER A 155 9.33 7.80 -29.35
C SER A 155 9.39 9.33 -29.21
N LYS A 156 10.48 9.91 -28.71
CA LYS A 156 10.67 11.37 -28.72
C LYS A 156 11.17 11.85 -30.08
N MET A 157 10.25 12.05 -31.03
CA MET A 157 10.26 13.12 -32.05
C MET A 157 8.90 13.36 -32.75
N ILE A 158 7.77 12.77 -32.31
CA ILE A 158 6.46 13.09 -32.91
C ILE A 158 5.36 13.17 -31.84
N GLN A 159 5.41 14.16 -30.96
CA GLN A 159 4.20 14.76 -30.36
C GLN A 159 4.46 16.24 -30.04
N ASN A 160 4.79 17.02 -31.07
CA ASN A 160 4.43 18.43 -31.13
C ASN A 160 3.24 18.51 -32.07
N ASN A 161 2.04 18.71 -31.52
CA ASN A 161 0.78 19.16 -32.17
C ASN A 161 -0.45 18.48 -31.56
N ASP A 162 -0.51 18.33 -30.24
CA ASP A 162 -1.81 18.40 -29.60
C ASP A 162 -1.77 19.50 -28.54
N GLU A 163 -2.70 20.41 -28.74
CA GLU A 163 -2.90 21.69 -28.09
C GLU A 163 -3.18 21.46 -26.60
N GLN A 164 -2.11 21.38 -25.79
CA GLN A 164 -2.21 21.28 -24.34
C GLN A 164 -2.64 22.65 -23.81
N LYS A 165 -3.96 22.83 -23.63
CA LYS A 165 -4.54 23.93 -22.85
C LYS A 165 -3.85 23.98 -21.50
N GLY A 166 -3.13 25.08 -21.28
CA GLY A 166 -2.27 25.28 -20.14
C GLY A 166 -3.00 25.18 -18.80
N CYS A 167 -2.42 24.41 -17.89
CA CYS A 167 -2.45 24.73 -16.47
C CYS A 167 -1.04 25.16 -16.10
N THR A 168 -0.88 26.44 -15.77
CA THR A 168 0.38 27.02 -15.32
C THR A 168 0.74 26.53 -13.91
N PRO A 169 2.02 26.41 -13.57
CA PRO A 169 2.46 25.98 -12.25
C PRO A 169 2.25 27.10 -11.22
N GLY A 170 1.37 26.86 -10.26
CA GLY A 170 1.07 27.76 -9.14
C GLY A 170 -0.42 28.04 -9.02
N LEU A 171 -1.02 27.47 -7.96
CA LEU A 171 -2.45 27.46 -7.59
C LEU A 171 -3.29 26.30 -8.15
N ASP A 172 -3.52 25.35 -7.24
CA ASP A 172 -4.75 24.57 -7.01
C ASP A 172 -5.35 23.78 -8.19
N CYS A 173 -4.82 22.58 -8.39
CA CYS A 173 -5.54 21.47 -9.02
C CYS A 173 -5.99 20.44 -7.96
N TYR A 174 -6.51 20.93 -6.82
CA TYR A 174 -7.01 20.09 -5.73
C TYR A 174 -8.33 20.63 -5.15
N GLU A 175 -9.36 20.70 -5.98
CA GLU A 175 -10.72 20.64 -5.47
C GLU A 175 -11.45 19.56 -6.26
N ASN A 176 -11.77 18.42 -5.62
CA ASN A 176 -13.07 17.76 -5.83
C ASN A 176 -13.36 16.53 -4.96
N ASN A 177 -12.50 16.08 -4.04
CA ASN A 177 -12.89 15.00 -3.11
C ASN A 177 -13.10 15.43 -1.64
N ILE A 178 -12.55 16.55 -1.19
CA ILE A 178 -12.82 17.05 0.18
C ILE A 178 -14.18 17.76 0.29
N ILE A 179 -14.63 18.43 -0.78
CA ILE A 179 -15.95 19.10 -0.84
C ILE A 179 -17.10 18.08 -0.78
N PHE A 180 -16.90 16.85 -1.27
CA PHE A 180 -17.96 15.83 -1.27
C PHE A 180 -18.28 15.30 0.13
N TYR A 181 -17.27 15.13 1.00
CA TYR A 181 -17.51 14.69 2.38
C TYR A 181 -18.08 15.81 3.28
N PHE A 182 -17.66 17.07 3.07
CA PHE A 182 -18.23 18.21 3.80
C PHE A 182 -19.70 18.48 3.43
N SER A 183 -20.05 18.32 2.14
CA SER A 183 -21.44 18.51 1.69
C SER A 183 -22.38 17.43 2.22
N ILE A 184 -21.97 16.16 2.26
CA ILE A 184 -22.78 15.08 2.87
C ILE A 184 -22.95 15.33 4.38
N GLY A 185 -21.88 15.71 5.09
CA GLY A 185 -21.96 16.04 6.52
C GLY A 185 -22.93 17.19 6.82
N LEU A 186 -22.91 18.26 6.03
CA LEU A 186 -23.82 19.40 6.18
C LEU A 186 -25.27 19.04 5.85
N ILE A 187 -25.52 18.21 4.83
CA ILE A 187 -26.87 17.74 4.49
C ILE A 187 -27.45 16.89 5.62
N VAL A 188 -26.68 15.96 6.19
CA VAL A 188 -27.11 15.13 7.31
C VAL A 188 -27.40 16.00 8.54
N PHE A 189 -26.53 16.97 8.85
CA PHE A 189 -26.73 17.89 9.96
C PHE A 189 -27.97 18.77 9.80
N ALA A 190 -28.21 19.31 8.60
CA ALA A 190 -29.40 20.10 8.29
C ALA A 190 -30.70 19.27 8.40
N LEU A 191 -30.69 18.02 7.92
CA LEU A 191 -31.84 17.12 8.06
C LEU A 191 -32.14 16.80 9.53
N LEU A 192 -31.12 16.62 10.37
CA LEU A 192 -31.29 16.41 11.81
C LEU A 192 -31.92 17.64 12.49
N ILE A 193 -31.50 18.86 12.13
CA ILE A 193 -32.10 20.10 12.64
C ILE A 193 -33.58 20.21 12.22
N ILE A 194 -33.90 19.95 10.95
CA ILE A 194 -35.27 20.02 10.44
C ILE A 194 -36.17 19.00 11.16
N LEU A 195 -35.72 17.76 11.32
CA LEU A 195 -36.45 16.72 12.03
C LEU A 195 -36.67 17.10 13.51
N TRP A 196 -35.67 17.69 14.16
CA TRP A 196 -35.78 18.15 15.54
C TRP A 196 -36.78 19.32 15.69
N SER A 197 -36.78 20.27 14.76
CA SER A 197 -37.70 21.42 14.76
C SER A 197 -39.18 21.01 14.60
N LYS A 198 -39.47 20.03 13.75
CA LYS A 198 -40.82 19.47 13.58
C LYS A 198 -41.28 18.71 14.83
N PHE A 199 -40.33 18.16 15.60
CA PHE A 199 -40.62 17.43 16.82
C PHE A 199 -40.99 18.35 17.99
N ILE A 200 -40.35 19.52 18.10
CA ILE A 200 -40.65 20.52 19.14
C ILE A 200 -42.04 21.12 18.97
N LYS A 201 -42.50 21.36 17.73
CA LYS A 201 -43.82 21.98 17.46
C LYS A 201 -45.04 21.06 17.71
N LYS A 202 -44.83 19.77 17.98
CA LYS A 202 -45.91 18.78 18.23
C LYS A 202 -46.09 18.43 19.71
N LYS A 203 -45.39 19.11 20.61
CA LYS A 203 -45.63 19.11 22.06
C LYS A 203 -46.25 20.45 22.46
#